data_AF-L0DIE7-F1
#
_entry.id   AF-L0DIE7-F1
#
_cell.length_a   1.000
_cell.length_b   1.000
_cell.length_c   1.000
_cell.angle_alpha   90.00
_cell.angle_beta   90.00
_cell.angle_gamma   90.00
#
_symmetry.space_group_name_H-M   'P 1'
#
loop_
_entity.id
_entity.type
_entity.pdbx_description
1 polymer ?
#
loop_
_entity_poly.entity_id
_entity_poly.type
_entity_poly.pdbx_seq_one_letter_code
_entity_poly.pdbx_strand_id
1 'polypeptide(L)'
;MSDELDFLDGLEPDPPPSLGRAVPTPTPYPVAPAVVPVKSHDALKFGAILVFCAVCSLGSGLLFAWLLSERGDRPSPGGYDPRFVAVGKAYLGDLGSAYGLAWEDGAKILDAGQTIDMALDTTAKAWEANRKAAFNARITPELSKVVAQGKDAASVTSDDRAALAKAYRGLAKGLGGGR
;
A
#
# COMPACT_ATOMS: atom_id res chain seq x y z
N MET A 1 -6.22 -68.35 2.01
CA MET A 1 -4.84 -68.31 2.52
C MET A 1 -4.44 -66.84 2.42
N SER A 2 -5.09 -66.02 3.22
CA SER A 2 -4.88 -65.85 4.67
C SER A 2 -3.91 -64.69 4.92
N ASP A 3 -4.21 -63.69 5.74
CA ASP A 3 -5.51 -63.28 6.32
C ASP A 3 -5.61 -61.74 6.17
N GLU A 4 -6.75 -61.07 6.06
CA GLU A 4 -8.11 -61.32 6.61
C GLU A 4 -8.26 -60.88 8.10
N LEU A 5 -7.33 -60.04 8.62
CA LEU A 5 -7.40 -59.36 9.92
C LEU A 5 -6.95 -57.88 9.86
N ASP A 6 -7.90 -56.93 9.89
CA ASP A 6 -7.78 -55.58 10.51
C ASP A 6 -9.16 -54.89 10.58
N PHE A 7 -10.19 -55.66 10.95
CA PHE A 7 -11.60 -55.23 10.98
C PHE A 7 -12.06 -54.77 12.39
N LEU A 8 -11.14 -54.29 13.24
CA LEU A 8 -11.37 -54.10 14.69
C LEU A 8 -10.83 -52.78 15.26
N ASP A 9 -10.92 -51.68 14.52
CA ASP A 9 -10.63 -50.31 15.02
C ASP A 9 -11.90 -49.44 15.07
N GLY A 10 -12.99 -50.02 15.61
CA GLY A 10 -14.35 -49.48 15.47
C GLY A 10 -15.28 -49.70 16.67
N LEU A 11 -14.72 -49.81 17.89
CA LEU A 11 -15.48 -49.94 19.14
C LEU A 11 -14.84 -49.13 20.28
N GLU A 12 -14.78 -47.80 20.16
CA GLU A 12 -14.68 -46.95 21.36
C GLU A 12 -16.00 -47.06 22.14
N PRO A 13 -15.97 -47.40 23.45
CA PRO A 13 -17.18 -47.50 24.26
C PRO A 13 -17.71 -46.11 24.65
N ASP A 14 -19.00 -45.88 24.40
CA ASP A 14 -19.69 -44.66 24.86
C ASP A 14 -19.52 -44.47 26.40
N PRO A 15 -19.25 -43.24 26.87
CA PRO A 15 -19.14 -42.97 28.29
C PRO A 15 -20.51 -43.15 28.99
N PRO A 16 -20.53 -43.67 30.23
CA PRO A 16 -21.78 -43.98 30.92
C PRO A 16 -22.60 -42.71 31.22
N PRO A 17 -23.95 -42.81 31.26
CA PRO A 17 -24.81 -41.68 31.58
C PRO A 17 -24.51 -41.16 33.00
N SER A 18 -24.19 -39.88 33.09
CA SER A 18 -23.85 -39.21 34.35
C SER A 18 -25.06 -39.15 35.28
N LEU A 19 -25.05 -40.00 36.31
CA LEU A 19 -26.06 -39.99 37.36
C LEU A 19 -26.13 -38.59 38.01
N GLY A 20 -27.29 -37.95 37.89
CA GLY A 20 -27.52 -36.58 38.34
C GLY A 20 -27.28 -36.42 39.83
N ARG A 21 -26.18 -35.75 40.19
CA ARG A 21 -25.92 -35.33 41.57
C ARG A 21 -26.84 -34.16 41.90
N ALA A 22 -27.82 -34.38 42.77
CA ALA A 22 -28.67 -33.31 43.28
C ALA A 22 -27.79 -32.25 43.97
N VAL A 23 -27.70 -31.06 43.37
CA VAL A 23 -27.01 -29.91 43.94
C VAL A 23 -27.95 -29.27 44.97
N PRO A 24 -27.53 -29.08 46.23
CA PRO A 24 -28.37 -28.44 47.23
C PRO A 24 -28.67 -27.00 46.82
N THR A 25 -29.94 -26.60 46.91
CA THR A 25 -30.41 -25.26 46.59
C THR A 25 -29.70 -24.22 47.45
N PRO A 26 -28.90 -23.30 46.88
CA PRO A 26 -28.26 -22.26 47.67
C PRO A 26 -29.32 -21.27 48.18
N THR A 27 -29.27 -20.97 49.48
CA THR A 27 -30.06 -19.91 50.10
C THR A 27 -29.76 -18.55 49.43
N PRO A 28 -30.76 -17.70 49.15
CA PRO A 28 -30.51 -16.40 48.54
C PRO A 28 -29.79 -15.47 49.55
N TYR A 29 -28.49 -15.28 49.37
CA TYR A 29 -27.79 -14.17 50.00
C TYR A 29 -28.27 -12.84 49.38
N PRO A 30 -28.40 -11.75 50.15
CA PRO A 30 -28.74 -10.44 49.61
C PRO A 30 -27.62 -9.99 48.66
N VAL A 31 -27.90 -10.03 47.36
CA VAL A 31 -26.96 -9.61 46.32
C VAL A 31 -26.77 -8.10 46.42
N ALA A 32 -25.58 -7.68 46.85
CA ALA A 32 -25.16 -6.28 46.74
C ALA A 32 -25.29 -5.84 45.27
N PRO A 33 -25.80 -4.63 44.97
CA PRO A 33 -26.03 -4.20 43.60
C PRO A 33 -24.72 -4.26 42.82
N ALA A 34 -24.70 -5.08 41.78
CA ALA A 34 -23.53 -5.22 40.92
C ALA A 34 -23.21 -3.85 40.32
N VAL A 35 -22.04 -3.31 40.66
CA VAL A 35 -21.49 -2.13 39.98
C VAL A 35 -21.18 -2.56 38.56
N VAL A 36 -22.15 -2.35 37.66
CA VAL A 36 -21.97 -2.54 36.23
C VAL A 36 -20.81 -1.66 35.78
N PRO A 37 -19.71 -2.22 35.25
CA PRO A 37 -18.68 -1.40 34.64
C PRO A 37 -19.32 -0.73 33.43
N VAL A 38 -19.56 0.59 33.53
CA VAL A 38 -20.08 1.38 32.42
C VAL A 38 -19.11 1.25 31.26
N LYS A 39 -19.55 0.52 30.24
CA LYS A 39 -18.75 0.13 29.08
C LYS A 39 -18.31 1.39 28.33
N SER A 40 -17.07 1.83 28.55
CA SER A 40 -16.53 3.16 28.19
C SER A 40 -16.27 3.38 26.69
N HIS A 41 -17.06 2.74 25.83
CA HIS A 41 -16.95 2.82 24.37
C HIS A 41 -17.20 4.22 23.80
N ASP A 42 -17.81 5.14 24.56
CA ASP A 42 -18.00 6.53 24.11
C ASP A 42 -16.84 7.45 24.51
N ALA A 43 -16.16 7.20 25.64
CA ALA A 43 -14.98 7.98 26.05
C ALA A 43 -13.83 7.84 25.03
N LEU A 44 -13.66 6.66 24.43
CA LEU A 44 -12.64 6.43 23.39
C LEU A 44 -12.91 7.22 22.10
N LYS A 45 -14.19 7.47 21.75
CA LYS A 45 -14.58 8.21 20.54
C LYS A 45 -14.22 9.69 20.66
N PHE A 46 -14.48 10.31 21.80
CA PHE A 46 -14.13 11.72 22.03
C PHE A 46 -12.61 11.95 22.01
N GLY A 47 -11.81 11.02 22.54
CA GLY A 47 -10.35 11.06 22.43
C GLY A 47 -9.87 11.03 20.98
N ALA A 48 -10.41 10.10 20.17
CA ALA A 48 -10.07 10.00 18.75
C ALA A 48 -10.45 11.26 17.95
N ILE A 49 -11.61 11.86 18.23
CA ILE A 49 -12.06 13.10 17.58
C ILE A 49 -11.15 14.28 17.92
N LEU A 50 -10.72 14.44 19.18
CA LEU A 50 -9.82 15.52 19.59
C LEU A 50 -8.42 15.38 18.95
N VAL A 51 -7.88 14.16 18.88
CA VAL A 51 -6.62 13.89 18.17
C VAL A 51 -6.77 14.20 16.68
N PHE A 52 -7.87 13.79 16.04
CA PHE A 52 -8.14 14.08 14.63
C PHE A 52 -8.23 15.58 14.36
N CYS A 53 -8.98 16.34 15.17
CA CYS A 53 -9.07 17.80 15.05
C CYS A 53 -7.72 18.50 15.26
N ALA A 54 -6.89 18.04 16.20
CA ALA A 54 -5.54 18.58 16.42
C ALA A 54 -4.61 18.33 15.21
N VAL A 55 -4.64 17.11 14.65
CA VAL A 55 -3.87 16.75 13.44
C VAL A 55 -4.34 17.55 12.23
N CYS A 56 -5.66 17.69 12.02
CA CYS A 56 -6.21 18.53 10.94
C CYS A 56 -5.81 20.00 11.08
N SER A 57 -5.79 20.54 12.31
CA SER A 57 -5.42 21.95 12.56
C SER A 57 -3.92 22.20 12.30
N LEU A 58 -3.04 21.30 12.76
CA LEU A 58 -1.59 21.39 12.54
C LEU A 58 -1.23 21.18 11.06
N GLY A 59 -1.86 20.21 10.39
CA GLY A 59 -1.70 19.99 8.94
C GLY A 59 -2.17 21.20 8.12
N SER A 60 -3.28 21.83 8.51
CA SER A 60 -3.79 23.04 7.85
C SER A 60 -2.82 24.22 7.99
N GLY A 61 -2.22 24.43 9.17
CA GLY A 61 -1.24 25.48 9.41
C GLY A 61 0.03 25.33 8.57
N LEU A 62 0.56 24.11 8.46
CA LEU A 62 1.72 23.80 7.60
C LEU A 62 1.41 23.98 6.11
N LEU A 63 0.24 23.53 5.65
CA LEU A 63 -0.23 23.78 4.28
C LEU A 63 -0.39 25.28 4.01
N PHE A 64 -0.95 26.06 4.93
CA PHE A 64 -1.13 27.51 4.75
C PHE A 64 0.21 28.26 4.75
N ALA A 65 1.14 27.89 5.63
CA ALA A 65 2.49 28.46 5.64
C ALA A 65 3.25 28.16 4.34
N TRP A 66 3.13 26.93 3.82
CA TRP A 66 3.68 26.53 2.53
C TRP A 66 3.03 27.31 1.36
N LEU A 67 1.70 27.39 1.33
CA LEU A 67 0.94 28.13 0.31
C LEU A 67 1.21 29.64 0.30
N LEU A 68 1.55 30.21 1.46
CA LEU A 68 1.96 31.61 1.60
C LEU A 68 3.44 31.82 1.22
N SER A 69 4.32 30.85 1.45
CA SER A 69 5.70 30.88 0.92
C SER A 69 5.74 30.82 -0.62
N GLU A 70 4.79 30.15 -1.29
CA GLU A 70 4.68 30.12 -2.76
C GLU A 70 4.25 31.45 -3.42
N ARG A 71 4.03 32.54 -2.65
CA ARG A 71 3.70 33.87 -3.21
C ARG A 71 4.91 34.73 -3.56
N GLY A 72 6.14 34.32 -3.21
CA GLY A 72 7.36 34.90 -3.77
C GLY A 72 7.58 34.37 -5.18
N ASP A 73 7.54 35.26 -6.19
CA ASP A 73 7.80 35.01 -7.62
C ASP A 73 7.53 33.58 -8.10
N ARG A 74 6.28 33.30 -8.49
CA ARG A 74 5.98 32.12 -9.32
C ARG A 74 6.88 32.18 -10.55
N PRO A 75 7.88 31.28 -10.73
CA PRO A 75 8.67 31.30 -11.95
C PRO A 75 7.71 31.00 -13.10
N SER A 76 7.64 31.93 -14.05
CA SER A 76 6.87 31.78 -15.30
C SER A 76 7.02 30.34 -15.81
N PRO A 77 5.92 29.64 -16.16
CA PRO A 77 5.90 28.18 -16.31
C PRO A 77 6.94 27.72 -17.31
N GLY A 78 8.13 27.42 -16.80
CA GLY A 78 9.33 27.31 -17.61
C GLY A 78 9.18 26.17 -18.59
N GLY A 79 9.43 26.48 -19.87
CA GLY A 79 9.30 25.54 -20.98
C GLY A 79 10.01 24.22 -20.68
N TYR A 80 9.40 23.12 -21.11
CA TYR A 80 9.94 21.78 -20.91
C TYR A 80 11.24 21.57 -21.68
N ASP A 81 12.09 20.64 -21.23
CA ASP A 81 13.22 20.18 -22.03
C ASP A 81 12.72 19.20 -23.11
N PRO A 82 12.91 19.47 -24.42
CA PRO A 82 12.48 18.57 -25.50
C PRO A 82 13.16 17.19 -25.46
N ARG A 83 14.36 17.07 -24.90
CA ARG A 83 15.08 15.78 -24.77
C ARG A 83 14.28 14.82 -23.90
N PHE A 84 13.75 15.31 -22.79
CA PHE A 84 12.94 14.53 -21.87
C PHE A 84 11.55 14.18 -22.43
N VAL A 85 11.05 14.88 -23.45
CA VAL A 85 9.84 14.44 -24.19
C VAL A 85 10.12 13.15 -24.96
N ALA A 86 11.28 13.03 -25.60
CA ALA A 86 11.67 11.80 -26.30
C ALA A 86 11.89 10.64 -25.32
N VAL A 87 12.56 10.90 -24.19
CA VAL A 87 12.74 9.91 -23.10
C VAL A 87 11.39 9.44 -22.56
N GLY A 88 10.45 10.35 -22.30
CA GLY A 88 9.11 10.01 -21.82
C GLY A 88 8.29 9.18 -22.82
N LYS A 89 8.38 9.48 -24.13
CA LYS A 89 7.75 8.66 -25.18
C LYS A 89 8.35 7.26 -25.27
N ALA A 90 9.67 7.14 -25.16
CA ALA A 90 10.35 5.83 -25.18
C ALA A 90 10.00 5.00 -23.93
N TYR A 91 9.95 5.63 -22.75
CA TYR A 91 9.57 4.98 -21.49
C TYR A 91 8.11 4.51 -21.46
N LEU A 92 7.20 5.19 -22.16
CA LEU A 92 5.81 4.72 -22.33
C LEU A 92 5.75 3.35 -23.03
N GLY A 93 6.62 3.11 -24.02
CA GLY A 93 6.75 1.82 -24.69
C GLY A 93 7.24 0.72 -23.75
N ASP A 94 8.27 1.01 -22.95
CA ASP A 94 8.79 0.05 -21.96
C ASP A 94 7.74 -0.29 -20.89
N LEU A 95 6.95 0.70 -20.45
CA LEU A 95 5.84 0.50 -19.51
C LEU A 95 4.73 -0.39 -20.12
N GLY A 96 4.41 -0.23 -21.40
CA GLY A 96 3.48 -1.11 -22.11
C GLY A 96 3.95 -2.57 -22.08
N SER A 97 5.21 -2.80 -22.46
CA SER A 97 5.82 -4.15 -22.43
C SER A 97 5.90 -4.73 -21.01
N ALA A 98 6.30 -3.92 -20.02
CA ALA A 98 6.37 -4.31 -18.61
C ALA A 98 5.00 -4.70 -18.03
N TYR A 99 3.93 -4.03 -18.46
CA TYR A 99 2.56 -4.35 -18.06
C TYR A 99 2.04 -5.61 -18.76
N GLY A 100 2.36 -5.80 -20.04
CA GLY A 100 2.06 -7.03 -20.79
C GLY A 100 2.67 -8.28 -20.12
N LEU A 101 3.97 -8.24 -19.81
CA LEU A 101 4.66 -9.32 -19.10
C LEU A 101 4.04 -9.63 -17.72
N ALA A 102 3.59 -8.61 -16.99
CA ALA A 102 2.93 -8.80 -15.70
C ALA A 102 1.59 -9.56 -15.84
N TRP A 103 0.81 -9.30 -16.90
CA TRP A 103 -0.40 -10.06 -17.22
C TRP A 103 -0.10 -11.49 -17.68
N GLU A 104 0.96 -11.71 -18.46
CA GLU A 104 1.42 -13.06 -18.81
C GLU A 104 1.80 -13.88 -17.58
N ASP A 105 2.45 -13.27 -16.59
CA ASP A 105 2.78 -13.93 -15.32
C ASP A 105 1.52 -14.25 -14.51
N GLY A 106 0.52 -13.35 -14.47
CA GLY A 106 -0.80 -13.64 -13.91
C GLY A 106 -1.52 -14.81 -14.60
N ALA A 107 -1.45 -14.87 -15.94
CA ALA A 107 -2.04 -15.96 -16.72
C ALA A 107 -1.39 -17.31 -16.40
N LYS A 108 -0.05 -17.38 -16.31
CA LYS A 108 0.69 -18.61 -15.92
C LYS A 108 0.26 -19.14 -14.54
N ILE A 109 -0.10 -18.27 -13.61
CA ILE A 109 -0.60 -18.66 -12.28
C ILE A 109 -2.00 -19.29 -12.37
N LEU A 110 -2.88 -18.79 -13.24
CA LEU A 110 -4.18 -19.40 -13.52
C LEU A 110 -4.04 -20.74 -14.26
N ASP A 111 -3.14 -20.82 -15.26
CA ASP A 111 -2.84 -22.07 -15.99
C ASP A 111 -2.27 -23.15 -15.06
N ALA A 112 -1.56 -22.75 -13.99
CA ALA A 112 -1.09 -23.63 -12.91
C ALA A 112 -2.18 -23.98 -11.87
N GLY A 113 -3.46 -23.70 -12.16
CA GLY A 113 -4.61 -24.06 -11.32
C GLY A 113 -4.72 -23.28 -10.00
N GLN A 114 -4.02 -22.14 -9.86
CA GLN A 114 -4.07 -21.33 -8.64
C GLN A 114 -5.29 -20.39 -8.62
N THR A 115 -5.52 -19.73 -7.49
CA THR A 115 -6.66 -18.84 -7.31
C THR A 115 -6.51 -17.52 -8.09
N ILE A 116 -7.64 -16.88 -8.39
CA ILE A 116 -7.70 -15.55 -9.00
C ILE A 116 -6.95 -14.52 -8.14
N ASP A 117 -7.08 -14.60 -6.81
CA ASP A 117 -6.38 -13.69 -5.89
C ASP A 117 -4.86 -13.82 -6.00
N MET A 118 -4.32 -15.03 -6.14
CA MET A 118 -2.88 -15.26 -6.38
C MET A 118 -2.43 -14.75 -7.75
N ALA A 119 -3.24 -14.89 -8.78
CA ALA A 119 -2.93 -14.36 -10.11
C ALA A 119 -2.91 -12.82 -10.12
N LEU A 120 -3.86 -12.18 -9.43
CA LEU A 120 -3.92 -10.72 -9.27
C LEU A 120 -2.75 -10.17 -8.45
N ASP A 121 -2.41 -10.82 -7.33
CA ASP A 121 -1.25 -10.46 -6.50
C ASP A 121 0.08 -10.62 -7.27
N THR A 122 0.22 -11.71 -8.05
CA THR A 122 1.38 -11.94 -8.92
C THR A 122 1.48 -10.87 -10.00
N THR A 123 0.37 -10.55 -10.68
CA THR A 123 0.30 -9.48 -11.69
C THR A 123 0.71 -8.13 -11.10
N ALA A 124 0.20 -7.79 -9.91
CA ALA A 124 0.52 -6.54 -9.24
C ALA A 124 2.00 -6.46 -8.83
N LYS A 125 2.58 -7.54 -8.32
CA LYS A 125 4.01 -7.63 -7.94
C LYS A 125 4.93 -7.58 -9.15
N ALA A 126 4.60 -8.29 -10.22
CA ALA A 126 5.35 -8.27 -11.48
C ALA A 126 5.34 -6.87 -12.11
N TRP A 127 4.16 -6.22 -12.16
CA TRP A 127 4.05 -4.83 -12.62
C TRP A 127 4.90 -3.86 -11.79
N GLU A 128 4.83 -3.98 -10.45
CA GLU A 128 5.59 -3.14 -9.52
C GLU A 128 7.11 -3.28 -9.71
N ALA A 129 7.60 -4.51 -9.86
CA ALA A 129 9.00 -4.79 -10.12
C ALA A 129 9.44 -4.26 -11.49
N ASN A 130 8.69 -4.58 -12.55
CA ASN A 130 9.05 -4.25 -13.92
C ASN A 130 8.99 -2.74 -14.18
N ARG A 131 8.00 -2.00 -13.65
CA ARG A 131 7.93 -0.54 -13.79
C ARG A 131 9.09 0.17 -13.07
N LYS A 132 9.52 -0.34 -11.91
CA LYS A 132 10.70 0.16 -11.18
C LYS A 132 11.99 -0.13 -11.93
N ALA A 133 12.15 -1.33 -12.49
CA ALA A 133 13.30 -1.69 -13.29
C ALA A 133 13.42 -0.80 -14.55
N ALA A 134 12.31 -0.60 -15.28
CA ALA A 134 12.26 0.28 -16.44
C ALA A 134 12.56 1.75 -16.08
N PHE A 135 12.02 2.26 -14.96
CA PHE A 135 12.36 3.61 -14.47
C PHE A 135 13.85 3.76 -14.20
N ASN A 136 14.45 2.80 -13.50
CA ASN A 136 15.88 2.84 -13.15
C ASN A 136 16.78 2.67 -14.37
N ALA A 137 16.37 1.89 -15.37
CA ALA A 137 17.12 1.69 -16.60
C ALA A 137 17.08 2.90 -17.56
N ARG A 138 15.95 3.64 -17.62
CA ARG A 138 15.75 4.70 -18.63
C ARG A 138 15.64 6.13 -18.07
N ILE A 139 15.02 6.33 -16.92
CA ILE A 139 14.75 7.67 -16.37
C ILE A 139 15.89 8.13 -15.45
N THR A 140 16.31 7.28 -14.51
CA THR A 140 17.35 7.60 -13.54
C THR A 140 18.68 8.07 -14.19
N PRO A 141 19.19 7.45 -15.27
CA PRO A 141 20.43 7.90 -15.91
C PRO A 141 20.31 9.27 -16.58
N GLU A 142 19.14 9.59 -17.14
CA GLU A 142 18.91 10.90 -17.78
C GLU A 142 18.72 12.01 -16.75
N LEU A 143 17.97 11.77 -15.67
CA LEU A 143 17.85 12.73 -14.57
C LEU A 143 19.20 12.97 -13.86
N SER A 144 20.03 11.94 -13.74
CA SER A 144 21.37 12.04 -13.14
C SER A 144 22.34 12.95 -13.92
N LYS A 145 22.08 13.19 -15.22
CA LYS A 145 22.83 14.17 -16.04
C LYS A 145 22.42 15.62 -15.75
N VAL A 146 21.24 15.83 -15.15
CA VAL A 146 20.74 17.17 -14.76
C VAL A 146 21.17 17.49 -13.33
N VAL A 147 20.98 16.55 -12.41
CA VAL A 147 21.45 16.64 -11.02
C VAL A 147 22.02 15.28 -10.63
N ALA A 148 23.31 15.24 -10.29
CA ALA A 148 23.98 13.99 -9.93
C ALA A 148 23.28 13.28 -8.76
N GLN A 149 23.06 11.97 -8.90
CA GLN A 149 22.44 11.16 -7.85
C GLN A 149 23.30 11.17 -6.58
N GLY A 150 22.67 11.39 -5.42
CA GLY A 150 23.40 11.52 -4.15
C GLY A 150 24.08 12.88 -3.93
N LYS A 151 23.90 13.86 -4.83
CA LYS A 151 24.25 15.26 -4.56
C LYS A 151 23.51 15.73 -3.29
N ASP A 152 24.26 16.27 -2.33
CA ASP A 152 23.68 16.73 -1.06
C ASP A 152 22.63 17.81 -1.28
N ALA A 153 21.53 17.74 -0.51
CA ALA A 153 20.36 18.58 -0.70
C ALA A 153 20.67 20.08 -0.52
N ALA A 154 21.61 20.45 0.36
CA ALA A 154 22.02 21.85 0.55
C ALA A 154 22.88 22.38 -0.61
N SER A 155 23.53 21.48 -1.37
CA SER A 155 24.32 21.83 -2.56
C SER A 155 23.49 21.94 -3.85
N VAL A 156 22.21 21.57 -3.83
CA VAL A 156 21.29 21.70 -4.98
C VAL A 156 20.90 23.18 -5.13
N THR A 157 21.24 23.79 -6.25
CA THR A 157 21.00 25.21 -6.52
C THR A 157 19.54 25.48 -6.94
N SER A 158 19.16 26.76 -7.04
CA SER A 158 17.91 27.17 -7.71
C SER A 158 17.83 26.66 -9.14
N ASP A 159 18.97 26.68 -9.83
CA ASP A 159 19.07 26.41 -11.25
C ASP A 159 19.01 24.91 -11.52
N ASP A 160 19.62 24.10 -10.64
CA ASP A 160 19.46 22.64 -10.62
C ASP A 160 17.97 22.25 -10.48
N ARG A 161 17.26 22.87 -9.51
CA ARG A 161 15.81 22.64 -9.32
C ARG A 161 15.01 23.09 -10.53
N ALA A 162 15.35 24.23 -11.13
CA ALA A 162 14.68 24.73 -12.32
C ALA A 162 14.90 23.81 -13.53
N ALA A 163 16.13 23.35 -13.77
CA ALA A 163 16.47 22.41 -14.82
C ALA A 163 15.75 21.07 -14.63
N LEU A 164 15.76 20.52 -13.40
CA LEU A 164 15.06 19.29 -13.05
C LEU A 164 13.54 19.43 -13.23
N ALA A 165 12.94 20.58 -12.90
CA ALA A 165 11.53 20.85 -13.17
C ALA A 165 11.21 20.90 -14.68
N LYS A 166 12.09 21.44 -15.52
CA LYS A 166 11.94 21.39 -16.99
C LYS A 166 12.05 19.96 -17.53
N ALA A 167 12.94 19.14 -16.96
CA ALA A 167 13.06 17.72 -17.28
C ALA A 167 11.78 16.94 -16.92
N TYR A 168 11.24 17.11 -15.71
CA TYR A 168 9.98 16.49 -15.29
C TYR A 168 8.80 16.90 -16.18
N ARG A 169 8.69 18.19 -16.56
CA ARG A 169 7.66 18.65 -17.52
C ARG A 169 7.84 18.02 -18.92
N GLY A 170 9.08 17.81 -19.35
CA GLY A 170 9.41 17.09 -20.59
C GLY A 170 8.95 15.64 -20.54
N LEU A 171 9.32 14.91 -19.48
CA LEU A 171 8.89 13.53 -19.25
C LEU A 171 7.36 13.42 -19.23
N ALA A 172 6.68 14.29 -18.48
CA ALA A 172 5.22 14.30 -18.40
C ALA A 172 4.56 14.57 -19.77
N LYS A 173 5.10 15.50 -20.58
CA LYS A 173 4.61 15.75 -21.95
C LYS A 173 4.89 14.58 -22.90
N GLY A 174 5.99 13.85 -22.70
CA GLY A 174 6.30 12.63 -23.45
C GLY A 174 5.34 11.49 -23.12
N LEU A 175 5.13 11.23 -21.83
CA LEU A 175 4.22 10.20 -21.30
C LEU A 175 2.74 10.49 -21.61
N GLY A 176 2.33 11.76 -21.56
CA GLY A 176 0.97 12.21 -21.90
C GLY A 176 0.57 12.05 -23.37
N GLY A 177 1.37 11.36 -24.19
CA GLY A 177 1.03 11.01 -25.56
C GLY A 177 0.89 12.22 -26.49
N GLY A 178 1.72 13.26 -26.29
CA GLY A 178 1.61 14.55 -26.97
C GLY A 178 1.35 14.45 -28.48
N ARG A 179 0.09 14.69 -28.83
CA ARG A 179 -0.44 15.03 -30.16
C ARG A 179 -0.26 16.52 -30.40
#